data_AF-A0A917TLN4-F1
#
_entry.id   AF-A0A917TLN4-F1
#
_cell.length_a   1.000
_cell.length_b   1.000
_cell.length_c   1.000
_cell.angle_alpha   90.00
_cell.angle_beta   90.00
_cell.angle_gamma   90.00
#
_symmetry.space_group_name_H-M   'P 1'
#
loop_
_entity.id
_entity.type
_entity.pdbx_description
1 polymer ?
#
loop_
_entity_poly.entity_id
_entity_poly.type
_entity_poly.pdbx_seq_one_letter_code
_entity_poly.pdbx_strand_id
1 'polypeptide(L)'
;MFINNIKNLSFYSQLSLKHVEDRLLIKADFPKEFLIQNNMTEPFFYVTLYVRGGERIKVIDEGTAKLYSPTRNEFDTDTYKEIIKFAMKNSKQFNHLTIE
;
A
#
# COMPACT_ATOMS: atom_id res chain seq x y z
N MET A 1 -3.22 5.29 -15.00
CA MET A 1 -2.68 3.93 -15.28
C MET A 1 -3.33 2.95 -14.31
N PHE A 2 -3.52 1.67 -14.64
CA PHE A 2 -4.29 0.76 -13.77
C PHE A 2 -3.36 -0.20 -13.02
N ILE A 3 -3.31 -0.10 -11.69
CA ILE A 3 -2.64 -1.03 -10.79
C ILE A 3 -3.59 -2.22 -10.58
N ASN A 4 -3.19 -3.39 -11.07
CA ASN A 4 -3.93 -4.63 -10.93
C ASN A 4 -2.97 -5.80 -10.69
N ASN A 5 -3.53 -6.96 -10.36
CA ASN A 5 -2.80 -8.23 -10.27
C ASN A 5 -1.56 -8.18 -9.35
N ILE A 6 -1.65 -7.39 -8.27
CA ILE A 6 -0.61 -7.34 -7.25
C ILE A 6 -0.58 -8.67 -6.52
N LYS A 7 0.62 -9.24 -6.35
CA LYS A 7 0.82 -10.53 -5.68
C LYS A 7 1.86 -10.43 -4.58
N ASN A 8 1.89 -11.45 -3.73
CA ASN A 8 2.95 -11.66 -2.74
C ASN A 8 3.15 -10.45 -1.80
N LEU A 9 2.04 -9.88 -1.34
CA LEU A 9 2.06 -8.82 -0.32
C LEU A 9 2.83 -9.29 0.91
N SER A 10 3.87 -8.56 1.27
CA SER A 10 4.69 -8.86 2.45
C SER A 10 4.95 -7.60 3.26
N PHE A 11 4.81 -7.73 4.57
CA PHE A 11 5.06 -6.64 5.50
C PHE A 11 6.55 -6.30 5.52
N TYR A 12 6.89 -5.02 5.36
CA TYR A 12 8.27 -4.56 5.46
C TYR A 12 8.52 -3.78 6.75
N SER A 13 7.76 -2.70 6.96
CA SER A 13 7.88 -1.88 8.16
C SER A 13 6.60 -1.10 8.44
N GLN A 14 6.50 -0.54 9.64
CA GLN A 14 5.40 0.36 10.01
C GLN A 14 5.88 1.52 10.88
N LEU A 15 5.16 2.62 10.77
CA LEU A 15 5.25 3.77 11.66
C LEU A 15 3.84 4.09 12.17
N SER A 16 3.68 4.03 13.49
CA SER A 16 2.40 4.30 14.15
C SER A 16 2.44 5.66 14.84
N LEU A 17 1.48 6.51 14.51
CA LEU A 17 1.18 7.71 15.28
C LEU A 17 -0.10 7.45 16.08
N LYS A 18 0.08 7.25 17.39
CA LYS A 18 -0.99 6.81 18.30
C LYS A 18 -2.21 7.72 18.20
N HIS A 19 -3.39 7.12 18.00
CA HIS A 19 -4.68 7.80 17.85
C HIS A 19 -4.83 8.71 16.62
N VAL A 20 -3.86 8.69 15.70
CA VAL A 20 -3.90 9.50 14.47
C VAL A 20 -3.94 8.61 13.25
N GLU A 21 -2.89 7.82 13.03
CA GLU A 21 -2.72 7.02 11.82
C GLU A 21 -1.71 5.88 12.03
N ASP A 22 -1.83 4.84 11.21
CA ASP A 22 -0.77 3.87 10.97
C ASP A 22 -0.29 3.97 9.53
N ARG A 23 1.02 4.02 9.35
CA ARG A 23 1.68 4.01 8.04
C ARG A 23 2.43 2.70 7.89
N LEU A 24 2.21 2.00 6.80
CA LEU A 24 2.82 0.71 6.51
C LEU A 24 3.58 0.78 5.19
N LEU A 25 4.81 0.25 5.18
CA LEU A 25 5.48 -0.13 3.95
C LEU A 25 5.22 -1.63 3.70
N ILE A 26 4.72 -1.91 2.51
CA ILE A 26 4.38 -3.26 2.06
C ILE A 26 5.12 -3.53 0.76
N LYS A 27 5.88 -4.62 0.72
CA LYS A 27 6.47 -5.16 -0.51
C LYS A 27 5.41 -5.92 -1.29
N ALA A 28 5.52 -5.89 -2.61
CA ALA A 28 4.67 -6.66 -3.49
C ALA A 28 5.36 -6.91 -4.83
N ASP A 29 4.84 -7.88 -5.57
CA ASP A 29 5.21 -8.07 -6.96
C ASP A 29 4.36 -7.14 -7.83
N PHE A 30 4.99 -6.06 -8.29
CA PHE A 30 4.37 -5.11 -9.21
C PHE A 30 4.43 -5.64 -10.65
N PRO A 31 3.40 -5.41 -11.48
CA PRO A 31 3.44 -5.73 -12.91
C PRO A 31 4.65 -5.11 -13.59
N LYS A 32 5.34 -5.89 -14.45
CA LYS A 32 6.56 -5.42 -15.13
C LYS A 32 6.30 -4.16 -15.97
N GLU A 33 5.15 -4.09 -16.62
CA GLU A 33 4.74 -2.95 -17.42
C GLU A 33 4.62 -1.69 -16.56
N PHE A 34 4.12 -1.83 -15.32
CA PHE A 34 4.05 -0.74 -14.35
C PHE A 34 5.44 -0.23 -13.95
N LEU A 35 6.37 -1.14 -13.66
CA LEU A 35 7.75 -0.80 -13.31
C LEU A 35 8.46 -0.05 -14.44
N ILE A 36 8.36 -0.56 -15.68
CA ILE A 36 9.03 0.02 -16.85
C ILE A 36 8.48 1.41 -17.15
N GLN A 37 7.15 1.57 -17.20
CA GLN A 37 6.53 2.84 -17.57
C GLN A 37 6.80 3.95 -16.55
N ASN A 38 6.86 3.60 -15.25
CA ASN A 38 7.16 4.55 -14.19
C ASN A 38 8.67 4.67 -13.90
N ASN A 39 9.48 3.85 -14.56
CA ASN A 39 10.92 3.72 -14.36
C ASN A 39 11.24 3.57 -12.85
N MET A 40 10.71 2.49 -12.29
CA MET A 40 10.84 2.05 -10.88
C MET A 40 11.60 0.73 -10.83
N THR A 41 12.41 0.54 -9.79
CA THR A 41 13.26 -0.65 -9.64
C THR A 41 13.05 -1.38 -8.32
N GLU A 42 12.71 -0.65 -7.25
CA GLU A 42 12.47 -1.18 -5.90
C GLU A 42 11.23 -0.52 -5.27
N PRO A 43 10.02 -0.78 -5.79
CA PRO A 43 8.81 -0.14 -5.30
C PRO A 43 8.21 -0.83 -4.08
N PHE A 44 7.58 -0.02 -3.25
CA PHE A 44 6.80 -0.41 -2.08
C PHE A 44 5.46 0.31 -2.10
N PHE A 45 4.42 -0.36 -1.60
CA PHE A 45 3.21 0.32 -1.20
C PHE A 45 3.44 1.03 0.12
N TYR A 46 3.22 2.34 0.12
CA TYR A 46 3.16 3.18 1.31
C TYR A 46 1.70 3.45 1.64
N VAL A 47 1.15 2.65 2.55
CA VAL A 47 -0.27 2.68 2.93
C VAL A 47 -0.43 3.48 4.22
N THR A 48 -1.34 4.43 4.24
CA THR A 48 -1.74 5.19 5.43
C THR A 48 -3.17 4.85 5.79
N LEU A 49 -3.40 4.44 7.04
CA LEU A 49 -4.70 4.16 7.63
C LEU A 49 -5.00 5.22 8.70
N TYR A 50 -6.10 5.96 8.57
CA TYR A 50 -6.44 7.03 9.51
C TYR A 50 -7.45 6.55 10.55
N VAL A 51 -7.25 6.93 11.82
CA VAL A 51 -8.13 6.50 12.93
C VAL A 51 -9.55 7.05 12.79
N ARG A 52 -9.72 8.22 12.16
CA ARG A 52 -11.02 8.83 11.88
C ARG A 52 -11.72 8.25 10.64
N GLY A 53 -11.17 7.17 10.07
CA GLY A 53 -11.63 6.59 8.84
C GLY A 53 -10.91 7.15 7.62
N GLY A 54 -10.88 6.33 6.57
CA GLY A 54 -10.18 6.61 5.32
C GLY A 54 -8.77 6.03 5.29
N GLU A 55 -8.31 5.86 4.06
CA GLU A 55 -7.05 5.24 3.76
C GLU A 55 -6.43 5.85 2.50
N ARG A 56 -5.12 5.76 2.39
CA ARG A 56 -4.39 6.26 1.23
C ARG A 56 -3.28 5.29 0.87
N ILE A 57 -3.17 4.96 -0.41
CA ILE A 57 -2.08 4.15 -0.95
C ILE A 57 -1.22 5.06 -1.82
N LYS A 58 0.10 5.03 -1.58
CA LYS A 58 1.12 5.59 -2.47
C LYS A 58 2.07 4.46 -2.89
N VAL A 59 2.78 4.64 -3.98
CA VAL A 59 3.91 3.79 -4.35
C VAL A 59 5.18 4.63 -4.21
N ILE A 60 6.08 4.20 -3.34
CA ILE A 60 7.41 4.79 -3.19
C ILE A 60 8.40 3.84 -3.84
N ASP A 61 9.40 4.36 -4.53
CA ASP A 61 10.48 3.58 -5.10
C ASP A 61 11.79 3.98 -4.43
N GLU A 62 12.39 3.07 -3.66
CA GLU A 62 13.63 3.36 -2.93
C GLU A 62 14.83 3.45 -3.89
N GLY A 63 14.82 2.67 -4.98
CA GLY A 63 15.90 2.66 -5.97
C GLY A 63 16.03 3.95 -6.79
N THR A 64 14.92 4.65 -7.05
CA THR A 64 14.91 5.90 -7.85
C THR A 64 14.41 7.12 -7.10
N ALA A 65 14.10 6.98 -5.80
CA ALA A 65 13.49 8.01 -4.94
C ALA A 65 12.19 8.62 -5.51
N LYS A 66 11.48 7.87 -6.36
CA LYS A 66 10.22 8.33 -6.95
C LYS A 66 9.05 8.10 -6.03
N LEU A 67 8.08 8.99 -6.14
CA LEU A 67 6.80 8.88 -5.47
C LEU A 67 5.67 8.94 -6.50
N TYR A 68 4.87 7.88 -6.54
CA TYR A 68 3.64 7.82 -7.31
C TYR A 68 2.45 7.81 -6.36
N SER A 69 1.49 8.71 -6.57
CA SER A 69 0.30 8.86 -5.73
C SER A 69 -0.96 8.52 -6.55
N PRO A 70 -1.21 7.22 -6.81
CA PRO A 70 -2.37 6.80 -7.57
C PRO A 70 -3.67 7.21 -6.88
N THR A 71 -4.65 7.59 -7.68
CA THR A 71 -6.03 7.77 -7.21
C THR A 71 -6.72 6.41 -7.06
N ARG A 72 -7.83 6.35 -6.31
CA ARG A 72 -8.58 5.09 -6.10
C ARG A 72 -9.03 4.46 -7.42
N ASN A 73 -9.39 5.27 -8.41
CA ASN A 73 -9.85 4.81 -9.74
C ASN A 73 -8.72 4.24 -10.60
N GLU A 74 -7.48 4.37 -10.17
CA GLU A 74 -6.30 3.79 -10.81
C GLU A 74 -5.94 2.42 -10.23
N PHE A 75 -6.74 1.89 -9.31
CA PHE A 75 -6.62 0.52 -8.85
C PHE A 75 -7.80 -0.30 -9.34
N ASP A 76 -7.52 -1.57 -9.63
CA ASP A 76 -8.55 -2.57 -9.59
C ASP A 76 -9.19 -2.61 -8.18
N THR A 77 -10.51 -2.80 -8.13
CA THR A 77 -11.26 -2.72 -6.87
C THR A 77 -10.83 -3.80 -5.89
N ASP A 78 -10.56 -5.01 -6.37
CA ASP A 78 -10.16 -6.13 -5.53
C ASP A 78 -8.72 -5.96 -5.08
N THR A 79 -7.83 -5.52 -5.99
CA THR A 79 -6.44 -5.17 -5.66
C THR A 79 -6.37 -4.10 -4.57
N TYR A 80 -7.15 -3.02 -4.69
CA TYR A 80 -7.19 -1.96 -3.67
C TYR A 80 -7.62 -2.52 -2.32
N LYS A 81 -8.73 -3.28 -2.30
CA LYS A 81 -9.25 -3.87 -1.06
C LYS A 81 -8.27 -4.85 -0.43
N GLU A 82 -7.58 -5.65 -1.23
CA GLU A 82 -6.59 -6.62 -0.75
C GLU A 82 -5.42 -5.91 -0.05
N ILE A 83 -4.86 -4.86 -0.67
CA ILE A 83 -3.79 -4.06 -0.07
C ILE A 83 -4.24 -3.45 1.26
N ILE A 84 -5.45 -2.89 1.32
CA ILE A 84 -5.99 -2.29 2.55
C ILE A 84 -6.25 -3.36 3.62
N LYS A 85 -6.86 -4.50 3.27
CA LYS A 85 -7.10 -5.61 4.21
C LYS A 85 -5.78 -6.12 4.77
N PHE A 86 -4.78 -6.30 3.92
CA PHE A 86 -3.43 -6.69 4.34
C PHE A 86 -2.80 -5.65 5.27
N ALA A 87 -2.92 -4.36 4.93
CA ALA A 87 -2.38 -3.28 5.75
C ALA A 87 -3.05 -3.23 7.13
N MET A 88 -4.39 -3.35 7.20
CA MET A 88 -5.12 -3.37 8.46
C MET A 88 -4.74 -4.56 9.33
N LYS A 89 -4.58 -5.76 8.74
CA LYS A 89 -4.18 -6.98 9.46
C LYS A 89 -2.79 -6.84 10.12
N ASN A 90 -1.88 -6.11 9.48
CA ASN A 90 -0.51 -5.89 9.97
C ASN A 90 -0.36 -4.61 10.80
N SER A 91 -1.42 -3.80 10.92
CA SER A 91 -1.42 -2.56 11.68
C SER A 91 -1.58 -2.83 13.17
N LYS A 92 -0.80 -2.13 14.01
CA LYS A 92 -0.95 -2.18 15.47
C LYS A 92 -2.29 -1.59 15.93
N GLN A 93 -2.77 -0.53 15.27
CA GLN A 93 -3.99 0.15 15.67
C GLN A 93 -5.26 -0.47 15.11
N PHE A 94 -5.20 -1.17 13.97
CA PHE A 94 -6.39 -1.60 13.22
C PHE A 94 -6.56 -3.12 13.09
N ASN A 95 -5.58 -3.94 13.51
CA ASN A 95 -5.66 -5.41 13.40
C ASN A 95 -6.92 -6.02 14.02
N HIS A 96 -7.41 -5.46 15.13
CA HIS A 96 -8.63 -5.92 15.82
C HIS A 96 -9.91 -5.79 14.99
N LEU A 97 -9.91 -4.95 13.94
CA LEU A 97 -11.03 -4.79 13.01
C LEU A 97 -11.03 -5.84 11.89
N THR A 98 -9.97 -6.62 11.78
CA THR A 98 -9.78 -7.64 10.71
C THR A 98 -10.06 -9.07 11.17
N ILE A 99 -10.55 -9.24 12.40
CA ILE A 99 -10.94 -10.53 12.95
C ILE A 99 -12.31 -10.89 12.34
N GLU A 100 -12.29 -11.82 11.38
CA GLU A 100 -13.46 -12.60 10.92
C GLU A 100 -13.73 -13.73 11.91
#